data_AF-A0AAN6E7V4-F1
#
_entry.id   AF-A0AAN6E7V4-F1
#
_cell.length_a   1.000
_cell.length_b   1.000
_cell.length_c   1.000
_cell.angle_alpha   90.00
_cell.angle_beta   90.00
_cell.angle_gamma   90.00
#
_symmetry.space_group_name_H-M   'P 1'
#
loop_
_entity.id
_entity.type
_entity.pdbx_description
1 polymer ?
#
loop_
_entity_poly.entity_id
_entity_poly.type
_entity_poly.pdbx_seq_one_letter_code
_entity_poly.pdbx_strand_id
1 'polypeptide(L)'
;MHALVTASAIVQDAKYAENYIRKLLRARPGRTATVHLGSGLPSLLTIVDTNGVLELTIKCDADRTIRLTIYHKSLKTVVVPFSLEFTYNPSQNLTPIHGSKQRDNELVRQLCIDTWVANADDLTPFVDVVDPNTVVKSSYTITEEHSRGFCESVGNQAWQYTFARDGILQAPMEYAHIVFTRDMLRLLQSSVFGFGQVNGVHMYNDVTLEDGARMFQVDDELAVTATMNGLTNLRPGKKIKLNWIVERDGKKVATIESAFLVRSHYIDIGNAFERYPQQLITIMLP
;
A
#
# COMPACT_ATOMS: atom_id res chain seq x y z
N MET A 1 23.60 -13.05 16.34
CA MET A 1 22.35 -13.84 16.14
C MET A 1 21.54 -14.06 17.43
N HIS A 2 22.07 -14.67 18.49
CA HIS A 2 21.30 -14.95 19.73
C HIS A 2 20.50 -13.75 20.23
N ALA A 3 21.16 -12.61 20.44
CA ALA A 3 20.50 -11.38 20.91
C ALA A 3 19.35 -10.91 19.99
N LEU A 4 19.50 -11.03 18.67
CA LEU A 4 18.48 -10.63 17.70
C LEU A 4 17.19 -11.46 17.82
N VAL A 5 17.32 -12.75 18.11
CA VAL A 5 16.17 -13.67 18.15
C VAL A 5 15.55 -13.80 19.54
N THR A 6 16.27 -13.41 20.61
CA THR A 6 15.80 -13.53 21.99
C THR A 6 15.40 -12.20 22.64
N ALA A 7 15.99 -11.06 22.24
CA ALA A 7 15.67 -9.77 22.82
C ALA A 7 14.18 -9.44 22.66
N SER A 8 13.54 -8.94 23.73
CA SER A 8 12.13 -8.53 23.70
C SER A 8 11.91 -7.24 22.92
N ALA A 9 12.90 -6.35 22.93
CA ALA A 9 12.87 -5.06 22.27
C ALA A 9 14.13 -4.81 21.44
N ILE A 10 13.99 -3.92 20.47
CA ILE A 10 15.09 -3.31 19.73
C ILE A 10 15.09 -1.80 19.99
N VAL A 11 16.24 -1.17 19.91
CA VAL A 11 16.35 0.29 19.91
C VAL A 11 16.18 0.76 18.48
N GLN A 12 15.19 1.62 18.24
CA GLN A 12 15.04 2.33 16.97
C GLN A 12 15.26 3.82 17.22
N ASP A 13 16.36 4.34 16.70
CA ASP A 13 16.88 5.67 17.00
C ASP A 13 17.05 5.87 18.52
N ALA A 14 16.11 6.57 19.18
CA ALA A 14 16.13 6.83 20.62
C ALA A 14 14.97 6.14 21.40
N LYS A 15 14.24 5.21 20.76
CA LYS A 15 13.04 4.59 21.34
C LYS A 15 13.16 3.07 21.40
N TYR A 16 12.53 2.48 22.41
CA TYR A 16 12.32 1.03 22.46
C TYR A 16 11.12 0.64 21.60
N ALA A 17 11.33 -0.28 20.68
CA ALA A 17 10.29 -0.91 19.88
C ALA A 17 10.24 -2.41 20.16
N GLU A 18 9.06 -3.02 20.03
CA GLU A 18 8.94 -4.48 20.10
C GLU A 18 9.80 -5.12 19.02
N ASN A 19 10.52 -6.19 19.38
CA ASN A 19 11.32 -6.94 18.42
C ASN A 19 10.43 -7.76 17.47
N TYR A 20 10.06 -7.15 16.33
CA TYR A 20 9.22 -7.77 15.31
C TYR A 20 9.89 -8.96 14.60
N ILE A 21 11.22 -9.11 14.69
CA ILE A 21 11.94 -10.23 14.08
C ILE A 21 11.49 -11.56 14.69
N ARG A 22 11.17 -11.56 15.99
CA ARG A 22 10.58 -12.72 16.68
C ARG A 22 9.25 -13.15 16.06
N LYS A 23 8.43 -12.20 15.60
CA LYS A 23 7.16 -12.49 14.92
C LYS A 23 7.39 -13.06 13.52
N LEU A 24 8.40 -12.55 12.80
CA LEU A 24 8.78 -13.06 11.47
C LEU A 24 9.31 -14.50 11.54
N LEU A 25 10.07 -14.82 12.58
CA LEU A 25 10.66 -16.14 12.83
C LEU A 25 9.74 -17.11 13.57
N ARG A 26 8.50 -16.71 13.90
CA ARG A 26 7.55 -17.62 14.55
C ARG A 26 7.39 -18.90 13.72
N ALA A 27 7.51 -20.05 14.38
CA ALA A 27 7.37 -21.35 13.75
C ALA A 27 6.00 -21.47 13.05
N ARG A 28 5.99 -21.97 11.82
CA ARG A 28 4.79 -22.28 11.03
C ARG A 28 4.97 -23.65 10.38
N PRO A 29 3.90 -24.45 10.20
CA PRO A 29 3.98 -25.73 9.54
C PRO A 29 4.67 -25.64 8.17
N GLY A 30 5.58 -26.58 7.90
CA GLY A 30 6.28 -26.72 6.62
C GLY A 30 7.35 -25.67 6.28
N ARG A 31 7.59 -24.65 7.13
CA ARG A 31 8.76 -23.76 6.97
C ARG A 31 10.02 -24.47 7.44
N THR A 32 11.11 -24.31 6.71
CA THR A 32 12.43 -24.83 7.11
C THR A 32 13.37 -23.69 7.47
N ALA A 33 14.05 -23.81 8.60
CA ALA A 33 15.05 -22.86 9.08
C ALA A 33 16.44 -23.50 9.06
N THR A 34 17.36 -22.91 8.31
CA THR A 34 18.74 -23.40 8.18
C THR A 34 19.71 -22.37 8.75
N VAL A 35 20.54 -22.79 9.71
CA VAL A 35 21.61 -21.95 10.28
C VAL A 35 22.94 -22.39 9.70
N HIS A 36 23.64 -21.46 9.06
CA HIS A 36 25.00 -21.64 8.59
C HIS A 36 25.97 -21.04 9.60
N LEU A 37 27.07 -21.74 9.82
CA LEU A 37 28.14 -21.33 10.72
C LEU A 37 29.31 -20.77 9.92
N GLY A 38 29.83 -19.62 10.31
CA GLY A 38 31.11 -19.08 9.87
C GLY A 38 32.07 -19.05 11.06
N SER A 39 33.25 -19.66 10.93
CA SER A 39 34.23 -19.77 12.03
C SER A 39 33.63 -20.32 13.33
N GLY A 40 32.69 -21.28 13.23
CA GLY A 40 32.01 -21.89 14.37
C GLY A 40 30.87 -21.06 14.99
N LEU A 41 30.59 -19.87 14.46
CA LEU A 41 29.52 -18.98 14.95
C LEU A 41 28.40 -18.85 13.92
N PRO A 42 27.11 -18.71 14.34
CA PRO A 42 26.01 -18.48 13.42
C PRO A 42 26.21 -17.19 12.60
N SER A 43 26.36 -17.34 11.28
CA SER A 43 26.64 -16.23 10.35
C SER A 43 25.47 -15.93 9.43
N LEU A 44 24.65 -16.95 9.10
CA LEU A 44 23.48 -16.80 8.25
C LEU A 44 22.34 -17.70 8.74
N LEU A 45 21.15 -17.14 8.88
CA LEU A 45 19.91 -17.88 9.03
C LEU A 45 19.11 -17.72 7.75
N THR A 46 18.61 -18.82 7.20
CA THR A 46 17.79 -18.87 5.99
C THR A 46 16.46 -19.50 6.35
N ILE A 47 15.36 -18.85 5.94
CA ILE A 47 14.01 -19.40 6.08
C ILE A 47 13.42 -19.61 4.69
N VAL A 48 12.97 -20.83 4.41
CA VAL A 48 12.26 -21.20 3.19
C VAL A 48 10.82 -21.63 3.51
N ASP A 49 9.91 -21.34 2.58
CA ASP A 49 8.51 -21.75 2.67
C ASP A 49 8.31 -23.25 2.37
N THR A 50 7.05 -23.69 2.36
CA THR A 50 6.67 -25.08 2.09
C THR A 50 7.02 -25.56 0.68
N ASN A 51 7.24 -24.63 -0.26
CA ASN A 51 7.57 -24.90 -1.65
C ASN A 51 9.08 -24.74 -1.92
N GLY A 52 9.90 -24.52 -0.88
CA GLY A 52 11.33 -24.28 -0.99
C GLY A 52 11.69 -22.88 -1.47
N VAL A 53 10.74 -21.94 -1.52
CA VAL A 53 11.00 -20.54 -1.90
C VAL A 53 11.63 -19.80 -0.72
N LEU A 54 12.69 -19.05 -1.00
CA LEU A 54 13.36 -18.22 -0.01
C LEU A 54 12.44 -17.09 0.47
N GLU A 55 12.13 -17.05 1.76
CA GLU A 55 11.28 -16.01 2.36
C GLU A 55 12.07 -14.94 3.08
N LEU A 56 13.11 -15.36 3.83
CA LEU A 56 13.82 -14.48 4.75
C LEU A 56 15.24 -14.95 4.99
N THR A 57 16.18 -14.02 5.05
CA THR A 57 17.55 -14.28 5.52
C THR A 57 17.93 -13.31 6.64
N ILE A 58 18.78 -13.77 7.56
CA ILE A 58 19.45 -12.95 8.55
C ILE A 58 20.94 -13.22 8.47
N LYS A 59 21.69 -12.25 7.98
CA LYS A 59 23.15 -12.30 7.90
C LYS A 59 23.75 -11.50 9.05
N CYS A 60 24.69 -12.08 9.78
CA CYS A 60 25.50 -11.39 10.79
C CYS A 60 26.92 -11.23 10.24
N ASP A 61 27.37 -9.98 10.09
CA ASP A 61 28.68 -9.64 9.59
C ASP A 61 29.68 -9.39 10.75
N ALA A 62 30.98 -9.44 10.45
CA ALA A 62 32.06 -9.37 11.46
C ALA A 62 32.16 -7.98 12.13
N ASP A 63 31.70 -6.94 11.45
CA ASP A 63 31.63 -5.54 11.90
C ASP A 63 30.46 -5.27 12.86
N ARG A 64 29.76 -6.33 13.33
CA ARG A 64 28.56 -6.27 14.17
C ARG A 64 27.31 -5.76 13.45
N THR A 65 27.35 -5.67 12.13
CA THR A 65 26.19 -5.40 11.31
C THR A 65 25.34 -6.67 11.17
N ILE A 66 24.02 -6.50 11.23
CA ILE A 66 23.03 -7.55 11.05
C ILE A 66 22.10 -7.11 9.93
N ARG A 67 22.02 -7.89 8.86
CA ARG A 67 21.11 -7.65 7.75
C ARG A 67 19.97 -8.65 7.76
N LEU A 68 18.75 -8.17 7.91
CA LEU A 68 17.52 -8.93 7.72
C LEU A 68 17.01 -8.64 6.31
N THR A 69 16.93 -9.65 5.45
CA THR A 69 16.31 -9.51 4.13
C THR A 69 15.04 -10.32 4.07
N ILE A 70 13.93 -9.70 3.67
CA ILE A 70 12.64 -10.32 3.41
C ILE A 70 12.43 -10.35 1.90
N TYR A 71 12.08 -11.49 1.34
CA TYR A 71 11.84 -11.66 -0.09
C TYR A 71 10.33 -11.60 -0.34
N HIS A 72 9.85 -10.43 -0.78
CA HIS A 72 8.43 -10.20 -1.05
C HIS A 72 8.10 -10.46 -2.53
N LYS A 73 6.89 -10.90 -2.85
CA LYS A 73 6.44 -11.03 -4.25
C LYS A 73 5.67 -9.78 -4.67
N SER A 74 6.02 -9.18 -5.80
CA SER A 74 5.26 -8.08 -6.41
C SER A 74 3.94 -8.56 -7.02
N LEU A 75 3.12 -7.63 -7.51
CA LEU A 75 1.89 -7.96 -8.26
C LEU A 75 2.15 -8.85 -9.48
N LYS A 76 3.28 -8.66 -10.17
CA LYS A 76 3.74 -9.49 -11.29
C LYS A 76 4.50 -10.74 -10.85
N THR A 77 4.40 -11.13 -9.58
CA THR A 77 5.09 -12.27 -8.96
C THR A 77 6.63 -12.20 -8.97
N VAL A 78 7.20 -11.04 -9.31
CA VAL A 78 8.64 -10.79 -9.26
C VAL A 78 9.08 -10.70 -7.79
N VAL A 79 10.16 -11.38 -7.44
CA VAL A 79 10.70 -11.33 -6.07
C VAL A 79 11.46 -10.01 -5.85
N VAL A 80 11.01 -9.23 -4.88
CA VAL A 80 11.59 -7.95 -4.46
C VAL A 80 12.25 -8.14 -3.07
N PRO A 81 13.59 -8.05 -2.98
CA PRO A 81 14.28 -8.15 -1.70
C PRO A 81 14.18 -6.84 -0.90
N PHE A 82 13.68 -6.95 0.33
CA PHE A 82 13.56 -5.86 1.29
C PHE A 82 14.55 -6.06 2.44
N SER A 83 15.61 -5.25 2.49
CA SER A 83 16.69 -5.42 3.47
C SER A 83 16.67 -4.34 4.54
N LEU A 84 16.51 -4.75 5.79
CA LEU A 84 16.71 -3.93 6.98
C LEU A 84 18.06 -4.22 7.60
N GLU A 85 18.67 -3.20 8.17
CA GLU A 85 19.98 -3.31 8.80
C GLU A 85 19.92 -2.87 10.26
N PHE A 86 20.59 -3.63 11.11
CA PHE A 86 20.73 -3.40 12.54
C PHE A 86 22.19 -3.49 12.95
N THR A 87 22.52 -2.91 14.09
CA THR A 87 23.85 -2.98 14.70
C THR A 87 23.74 -3.68 16.05
N TYR A 88 24.67 -4.61 16.30
CA TYR A 88 24.81 -5.26 17.59
C TYR A 88 25.75 -4.47 18.51
N ASN A 89 25.20 -3.96 19.61
CA ASN A 89 25.92 -3.23 20.64
C ASN A 89 25.95 -4.02 21.97
N PRO A 90 27.00 -4.81 22.22
CA PRO A 90 27.08 -5.65 23.42
C PRO A 90 27.23 -4.87 24.73
N SER A 91 27.56 -3.57 24.73
CA SER A 91 27.64 -2.80 25.97
C SER A 91 26.25 -2.44 26.54
N GLN A 92 25.19 -2.55 25.73
CA GLN A 92 23.81 -2.30 26.13
C GLN A 92 23.05 -3.61 26.38
N ASN A 93 23.39 -4.27 27.49
CA ASN A 93 22.96 -5.64 27.80
C ASN A 93 21.44 -5.91 27.71
N LEU A 94 20.60 -4.93 28.05
CA LEU A 94 19.14 -5.10 28.03
C LEU A 94 18.55 -5.02 26.62
N THR A 95 19.16 -4.24 25.73
CA THR A 95 18.65 -3.96 24.37
C THR A 95 19.81 -3.79 23.38
N PRO A 96 20.56 -4.87 23.09
CA PRO A 96 21.80 -4.76 22.35
C PRO A 96 21.61 -4.64 20.83
N ILE A 97 20.38 -4.57 20.33
CA ILE A 97 20.07 -4.48 18.89
C ILE A 97 19.54 -3.09 18.58
N HIS A 98 20.22 -2.40 17.67
CA HIS A 98 19.91 -1.03 17.28
C HIS A 98 19.58 -0.97 15.80
N GLY A 99 18.59 -0.17 15.42
CA GLY A 99 18.24 0.14 14.04
C GLY A 99 17.82 1.60 13.90
N SER A 100 17.47 2.01 12.67
CA SER A 100 16.98 3.37 12.41
C SER A 100 15.54 3.33 11.90
N LYS A 101 14.61 3.95 12.64
CA LYS A 101 13.20 3.97 12.23
C LYS A 101 13.00 4.80 10.97
N GLN A 102 13.77 5.88 10.83
CA GLN A 102 13.70 6.74 9.65
C GLN A 102 14.11 5.98 8.39
N ARG A 103 15.29 5.33 8.40
CA ARG A 103 15.75 4.50 7.28
C ARG A 103 14.76 3.37 6.96
N ASP A 104 14.26 2.68 7.98
CA ASP A 104 13.30 1.60 7.79
C ASP A 104 12.02 2.10 7.13
N ASN A 105 11.54 3.29 7.49
CA ASN A 105 10.34 3.89 6.90
C ASN A 105 10.55 4.25 5.42
N GLU A 106 11.71 4.80 5.06
CA GLU A 106 12.08 5.10 3.67
C GLU A 106 12.14 3.81 2.83
N LEU A 107 12.78 2.76 3.36
CA LEU A 107 12.85 1.46 2.70
C LEU A 107 11.47 0.80 2.55
N VAL A 108 10.59 0.92 3.55
CA VAL A 108 9.22 0.40 3.46
C VAL A 108 8.43 1.14 2.38
N ARG A 109 8.57 2.48 2.30
CA ARG A 109 7.95 3.25 1.23
C ARG A 109 8.45 2.80 -0.14
N GLN A 110 9.77 2.60 -0.29
CA GLN A 110 10.34 2.11 -1.54
C GLN A 110 9.83 0.71 -1.89
N LEU A 111 9.76 -0.20 -0.91
CA LEU A 111 9.18 -1.52 -1.11
C LEU A 111 7.75 -1.43 -1.65
N CYS A 112 6.89 -0.59 -1.07
CA CYS A 112 5.52 -0.41 -1.56
C CYS A 112 5.46 0.15 -2.99
N ILE A 113 6.35 1.09 -3.34
CA ILE A 113 6.47 1.60 -4.72
C ILE A 113 6.85 0.47 -5.66
N ASP A 114 7.91 -0.27 -5.31
CA ASP A 114 8.43 -1.36 -6.14
C ASP A 114 7.38 -2.45 -6.32
N THR A 115 6.68 -2.86 -5.26
CA THR A 115 5.77 -4.01 -5.31
C THR A 115 4.41 -3.70 -5.91
N TRP A 116 3.87 -2.50 -5.67
CA TRP A 116 2.49 -2.16 -6.01
C TRP A 116 2.36 -1.15 -7.16
N VAL A 117 3.30 -0.20 -7.29
CA VAL A 117 3.20 0.86 -8.31
C VAL A 117 4.02 0.53 -9.55
N ALA A 118 5.31 0.25 -9.38
CA ALA A 118 6.23 0.00 -10.50
C ALA A 118 5.98 -1.35 -11.20
N ASN A 119 5.29 -2.27 -10.53
CA ASN A 119 4.93 -3.59 -11.05
C ASN A 119 3.45 -3.65 -11.51
N ALA A 120 2.77 -2.52 -11.70
CA ALA A 120 1.47 -2.51 -12.38
C ALA A 120 1.64 -2.71 -13.90
N ASP A 121 0.57 -3.06 -14.63
CA ASP A 121 0.64 -3.42 -16.06
C ASP A 121 1.10 -2.29 -16.99
N ASP A 122 0.99 -1.04 -16.56
CA ASP A 122 1.37 0.14 -17.33
C ASP A 122 2.75 0.69 -16.90
N LEU A 123 3.65 0.86 -17.87
CA LEU A 123 5.10 1.16 -17.72
C LEU A 123 5.43 2.58 -17.24
N THR A 124 4.48 3.31 -16.66
CA THR A 124 4.76 4.68 -16.22
C THR A 124 5.61 4.66 -14.95
N PRO A 125 6.80 5.29 -14.94
CA PRO A 125 7.63 5.40 -13.74
C PRO A 125 6.87 6.07 -12.59
N PHE A 126 7.14 5.65 -11.36
CA PHE A 126 6.63 6.36 -10.19
C PHE A 126 7.19 7.78 -10.17
N VAL A 127 6.29 8.77 -10.18
CA VAL A 127 6.63 10.18 -10.00
C VAL A 127 5.99 10.63 -8.69
N ASP A 128 6.83 11.06 -7.75
CA ASP A 128 6.38 11.47 -6.43
C ASP A 128 5.42 12.66 -6.48
N VAL A 129 4.47 12.69 -5.54
CA VAL A 129 3.57 13.82 -5.33
C VAL A 129 4.11 14.58 -4.13
N VAL A 130 4.61 15.79 -4.39
CA VAL A 130 5.24 16.66 -3.38
C VAL A 130 4.38 17.86 -2.98
N ASP A 131 3.31 18.14 -3.73
CA ASP A 131 2.34 19.19 -3.43
C ASP A 131 0.95 18.57 -3.19
N PRO A 132 0.29 18.81 -2.04
CA PRO A 132 -1.06 18.32 -1.76
C PRO A 132 -2.14 18.86 -2.71
N ASN A 133 -1.87 19.88 -3.53
CA ASN A 133 -2.74 20.37 -4.60
C ASN A 133 -2.56 19.63 -5.94
N THR A 134 -1.61 18.70 -6.03
CA THR A 134 -1.37 17.94 -7.25
C THR A 134 -2.61 17.14 -7.62
N VAL A 135 -3.05 17.32 -8.86
CA VAL A 135 -4.10 16.53 -9.49
C VAL A 135 -3.45 15.41 -10.28
N VAL A 136 -3.82 14.17 -9.99
CA VAL A 136 -3.35 13.01 -10.77
C VAL A 136 -4.43 12.66 -11.77
N LYS A 137 -4.07 12.59 -13.06
CA LYS A 137 -4.98 12.24 -14.14
C LYS A 137 -4.58 10.91 -14.74
N SER A 138 -5.57 10.09 -15.04
CA SER A 138 -5.41 8.80 -15.70
C SER A 138 -6.59 8.57 -16.65
N SER A 139 -6.45 7.60 -17.54
CA SER A 139 -7.52 7.15 -18.45
C SER A 139 -7.52 5.64 -18.52
N TYR A 140 -8.69 5.07 -18.75
CA TYR A 140 -8.87 3.62 -18.77
C TYR A 140 -10.01 3.21 -19.69
N THR A 141 -9.81 2.17 -20.48
CA THR A 141 -10.86 1.55 -21.29
C THR A 141 -11.33 0.26 -20.62
N ILE A 142 -12.62 0.16 -20.36
CA ILE A 142 -13.20 -1.07 -19.79
C ILE A 142 -13.19 -2.17 -20.85
N THR A 143 -12.43 -3.23 -20.62
CA THR A 143 -12.42 -4.39 -21.52
C THR A 143 -13.34 -5.49 -20.99
N GLU A 144 -13.90 -6.28 -21.89
CA GLU A 144 -14.68 -7.46 -21.52
C GLU A 144 -13.86 -8.45 -20.68
N GLU A 145 -12.61 -8.70 -21.08
CA GLU A 145 -11.69 -9.60 -20.38
C GLU A 145 -11.52 -9.21 -18.90
N HIS A 146 -11.15 -7.95 -18.63
CA HIS A 146 -10.93 -7.51 -17.27
C HIS A 146 -12.23 -7.42 -16.46
N SER A 147 -13.33 -6.97 -17.08
CA SER A 147 -14.65 -6.92 -16.43
C SER A 147 -15.12 -8.30 -15.99
N ARG A 148 -14.99 -9.31 -16.87
CA ARG A 148 -15.32 -10.71 -16.56
C ARG A 148 -14.39 -11.29 -15.51
N GLY A 149 -13.07 -11.10 -15.66
CA GLY A 149 -12.09 -11.56 -14.68
C GLY A 149 -12.33 -10.98 -13.27
N PHE A 150 -12.75 -9.71 -13.19
CA PHE A 150 -13.19 -9.11 -11.93
C PHE A 150 -14.44 -9.82 -11.39
N CYS A 151 -15.49 -9.98 -12.20
CA CYS A 151 -16.74 -10.63 -11.80
C CYS A 151 -16.50 -12.06 -11.29
N GLU A 152 -15.66 -12.84 -11.97
CA GLU A 152 -15.25 -14.18 -11.55
C GLU A 152 -14.54 -14.15 -10.20
N SER A 153 -13.58 -13.22 -10.02
CA SER A 153 -12.79 -13.09 -8.79
C SER A 153 -13.63 -12.72 -7.57
N VAL A 154 -14.66 -11.89 -7.75
CA VAL A 154 -15.56 -11.47 -6.65
C VAL A 154 -16.83 -12.32 -6.55
N GLY A 155 -17.01 -13.29 -7.45
CA GLY A 155 -18.21 -14.15 -7.49
C GLY A 155 -19.49 -13.42 -7.91
N ASN A 156 -19.39 -12.31 -8.64
CA ASN A 156 -20.56 -11.58 -9.14
C ASN A 156 -21.08 -12.22 -10.44
N GLN A 157 -22.20 -12.92 -10.35
CA GLN A 157 -22.81 -13.67 -11.46
C GLN A 157 -24.03 -12.97 -12.05
N ALA A 158 -24.19 -11.67 -11.81
CA ALA A 158 -25.35 -10.95 -12.31
C ALA A 158 -25.38 -10.97 -13.85
N TRP A 159 -26.57 -11.21 -14.41
CA TRP A 159 -26.74 -11.50 -15.84
C TRP A 159 -26.26 -10.33 -16.73
N GLN A 160 -26.39 -9.09 -16.25
CA GLN A 160 -25.96 -7.89 -17.00
C GLN A 160 -24.45 -7.79 -17.23
N TYR A 161 -23.64 -8.54 -16.46
CA TYR A 161 -22.17 -8.59 -16.59
C TYR A 161 -21.69 -9.87 -17.28
N THR A 162 -22.58 -10.86 -17.45
CA THR A 162 -22.25 -12.16 -18.04
C THR A 162 -22.79 -12.31 -19.46
N PHE A 163 -23.94 -11.72 -19.77
CA PHE A 163 -24.61 -11.81 -21.07
C PHE A 163 -24.83 -10.43 -21.68
N ALA A 164 -24.32 -10.25 -22.90
CA ALA A 164 -24.55 -9.03 -23.68
C ALA A 164 -25.95 -9.05 -24.28
N ARG A 165 -26.91 -8.42 -23.58
CA ARG A 165 -28.25 -8.21 -24.13
C ARG A 165 -28.20 -7.06 -25.13
N ASP A 166 -28.73 -7.26 -26.33
CA ASP A 166 -28.74 -6.27 -27.41
C ASP A 166 -27.32 -5.79 -27.82
N GLY A 167 -26.30 -6.63 -27.61
CA GLY A 167 -24.91 -6.32 -27.94
C GLY A 167 -24.20 -5.42 -26.91
N ILE A 168 -24.84 -5.09 -25.78
CA ILE A 168 -24.27 -4.24 -24.73
C ILE A 168 -23.96 -5.10 -23.51
N LEU A 169 -22.68 -5.13 -23.10
CA LEU A 169 -22.25 -5.76 -21.86
C LEU A 169 -21.97 -4.68 -20.81
N GLN A 170 -22.65 -4.74 -19.66
CA GLN A 170 -22.38 -3.80 -18.58
C GLN A 170 -21.13 -4.19 -17.81
N ALA A 171 -20.53 -3.23 -17.12
CA ALA A 171 -19.49 -3.46 -16.13
C ALA A 171 -20.01 -3.09 -14.73
N PRO A 172 -19.61 -3.84 -13.68
CA PRO A 172 -19.96 -3.51 -12.31
C PRO A 172 -19.49 -2.10 -11.93
N MET A 173 -20.23 -1.41 -11.05
CA MET A 173 -19.80 -0.09 -10.58
C MET A 173 -18.49 -0.20 -9.77
N GLU A 174 -18.35 -1.28 -9.02
CA GLU A 174 -17.17 -1.64 -8.24
C GLU A 174 -15.92 -1.80 -9.10
N TYR A 175 -16.10 -2.05 -10.40
CA TYR A 175 -15.01 -2.09 -11.36
C TYR A 175 -14.24 -0.77 -11.41
N ALA A 176 -14.89 0.36 -11.09
CA ALA A 176 -14.21 1.65 -10.94
C ALA A 176 -13.02 1.56 -9.98
N HIS A 177 -13.07 0.71 -8.94
CA HIS A 177 -11.95 0.51 -8.01
C HIS A 177 -10.66 0.06 -8.70
N ILE A 178 -10.75 -0.82 -9.70
CA ILE A 178 -9.58 -1.21 -10.48
C ILE A 178 -9.00 0.00 -11.22
N VAL A 179 -9.87 0.83 -11.80
CA VAL A 179 -9.49 2.01 -12.58
C VAL A 179 -8.64 2.98 -11.77
N PHE A 180 -9.03 3.27 -10.53
CA PHE A 180 -8.33 4.28 -9.71
C PHE A 180 -7.30 3.73 -8.73
N THR A 181 -7.20 2.40 -8.58
CA THR A 181 -6.24 1.76 -7.64
C THR A 181 -4.81 2.25 -7.88
N ARG A 182 -4.41 2.47 -9.14
CA ARG A 182 -3.08 2.99 -9.47
C ARG A 182 -2.84 4.38 -8.87
N ASP A 183 -3.76 5.31 -9.10
CA ASP A 183 -3.64 6.70 -8.62
C ASP A 183 -3.68 6.74 -7.09
N MET A 184 -4.53 5.90 -6.49
CA MET A 184 -4.57 5.67 -5.05
C MET A 184 -3.22 5.22 -4.51
N LEU A 185 -2.64 4.14 -5.07
CA LEU A 185 -1.36 3.61 -4.63
C LEU A 185 -0.25 4.66 -4.76
N ARG A 186 -0.24 5.43 -5.85
CA ARG A 186 0.70 6.53 -6.05
C ARG A 186 0.56 7.61 -4.97
N LEU A 187 -0.66 8.06 -4.68
CA LEU A 187 -0.94 9.07 -3.66
C LEU A 187 -0.60 8.58 -2.25
N LEU A 188 -0.84 7.30 -1.95
CA LEU A 188 -0.46 6.66 -0.69
C LEU A 188 1.06 6.52 -0.51
N GLN A 189 1.84 6.57 -1.60
CA GLN A 189 3.30 6.63 -1.54
C GLN A 189 3.87 8.03 -1.73
N SER A 190 3.03 9.06 -1.73
CA SER A 190 3.47 10.45 -1.83
C SER A 190 4.31 10.88 -0.63
N SER A 191 5.32 11.72 -0.86
CA SER A 191 6.05 12.39 0.23
C SER A 191 5.14 13.28 1.07
N VAL A 192 4.08 13.85 0.46
CA VAL A 192 3.04 14.62 1.18
C VAL A 192 2.37 13.77 2.27
N PHE A 193 2.03 12.52 1.95
CA PHE A 193 1.43 11.61 2.93
C PHE A 193 2.44 11.14 3.98
N GLY A 194 3.70 10.99 3.60
CA GLY A 194 4.81 10.60 4.48
C GLY A 194 4.83 9.09 4.82
N PHE A 195 5.36 8.75 5.99
CA PHE A 195 5.68 7.35 6.34
C PHE A 195 4.55 6.58 7.06
N GLY A 196 4.68 5.26 7.12
CA GLY A 196 3.81 4.38 7.90
C GLY A 196 2.92 3.46 7.05
N GLN A 197 3.29 3.24 5.80
CA GLN A 197 2.58 2.44 4.79
C GLN A 197 2.04 1.11 5.33
N VAL A 198 2.84 0.38 6.09
CA VAL A 198 2.48 -0.93 6.69
C VAL A 198 1.48 -0.85 7.85
N ASN A 199 1.20 0.36 8.35
CA ASN A 199 0.21 0.62 9.41
C ASN A 199 -1.09 1.25 8.87
N GLY A 200 -1.23 1.30 7.54
CA GLY A 200 -2.42 1.79 6.87
C GLY A 200 -3.63 0.89 7.09
N VAL A 201 -4.79 1.52 7.25
CA VAL A 201 -6.11 0.90 7.33
C VAL A 201 -7.00 1.62 6.33
N HIS A 202 -7.56 0.90 5.37
CA HIS A 202 -8.58 1.43 4.46
C HIS A 202 -9.89 1.53 5.25
N MET A 203 -10.34 2.76 5.58
CA MET A 203 -11.47 2.99 6.46
C MET A 203 -12.80 2.77 5.73
N TYR A 204 -12.95 3.37 4.56
CA TYR A 204 -14.12 3.26 3.72
C TYR A 204 -13.75 3.58 2.27
N ASN A 205 -14.62 3.12 1.37
CA ASN A 205 -14.57 3.39 -0.06
C ASN A 205 -16.00 3.50 -0.59
N ASP A 206 -16.38 4.69 -1.03
CA ASP A 206 -17.70 5.00 -1.54
C ASP A 206 -17.61 5.29 -3.02
N VAL A 207 -18.49 4.65 -3.82
CA VAL A 207 -18.65 4.95 -5.24
C VAL A 207 -20.07 5.43 -5.45
N THR A 208 -20.22 6.59 -6.09
CA THR A 208 -21.50 7.23 -6.35
C THR A 208 -21.61 7.53 -7.83
N LEU A 209 -22.65 7.02 -8.49
CA LEU A 209 -22.98 7.42 -9.86
C LEU A 209 -23.70 8.78 -9.84
N GLU A 210 -23.44 9.58 -10.86
CA GLU A 210 -24.20 10.82 -11.06
C GLU A 210 -25.66 10.52 -11.44
N ASP A 211 -26.58 11.38 -11.02
CA ASP A 211 -27.99 11.25 -11.35
C ASP A 211 -28.20 11.26 -12.87
N GLY A 212 -28.88 10.21 -13.37
CA GLY A 212 -29.12 10.03 -14.80
C GLY A 212 -27.92 9.50 -15.60
N ALA A 213 -26.77 9.25 -14.97
CA ALA A 213 -25.66 8.58 -15.65
C ALA A 213 -26.02 7.10 -15.93
N ARG A 214 -25.75 6.64 -17.15
CA ARG A 214 -25.84 5.20 -17.46
C ARG A 214 -24.73 4.44 -16.74
N MET A 215 -25.03 3.19 -16.37
CA MET A 215 -24.05 2.21 -15.89
C MET A 215 -22.84 2.13 -16.82
N PHE A 216 -21.70 1.74 -16.25
CA PHE A 216 -20.51 1.43 -17.03
C PHE A 216 -20.77 0.27 -17.98
N GLN A 217 -20.15 0.33 -19.15
CA GLN A 217 -20.23 -0.67 -20.19
C GLN A 217 -18.81 -1.05 -20.62
N VAL A 218 -18.69 -2.24 -21.20
CA VAL A 218 -17.50 -2.59 -21.96
C VAL A 218 -17.31 -1.58 -23.09
N ASP A 219 -16.05 -1.30 -23.39
CA ASP A 219 -15.55 -0.29 -24.33
C ASP A 219 -15.78 1.17 -23.90
N ASP A 220 -16.32 1.42 -22.69
CA ASP A 220 -16.31 2.77 -22.13
C ASP A 220 -14.86 3.26 -21.94
N GLU A 221 -14.55 4.41 -22.52
CA GLU A 221 -13.35 5.18 -22.22
C GLU A 221 -13.63 6.14 -21.06
N LEU A 222 -12.94 5.91 -19.94
CA LEU A 222 -13.07 6.69 -18.73
C LEU A 222 -11.84 7.57 -18.54
N ALA A 223 -12.06 8.87 -18.34
CA ALA A 223 -11.05 9.78 -17.81
C ALA A 223 -11.24 9.90 -16.30
N VAL A 224 -10.16 9.81 -15.54
CA VAL A 224 -10.19 9.85 -14.08
C VAL A 224 -9.29 10.95 -13.57
N THR A 225 -9.82 11.75 -12.66
CA THR A 225 -9.11 12.83 -11.99
C THR A 225 -9.09 12.57 -10.48
N ALA A 226 -7.92 12.24 -9.95
CA ALA A 226 -7.69 11.99 -8.53
C ALA A 226 -7.15 13.23 -7.80
N THR A 227 -7.64 13.46 -6.60
CA THR A 227 -7.25 14.57 -5.72
C THR A 227 -7.14 14.13 -4.27
N MET A 228 -6.19 14.71 -3.54
CA MET A 228 -6.11 14.56 -2.10
C MET A 228 -7.06 15.57 -1.46
N ASN A 229 -8.19 15.16 -0.90
CA ASN A 229 -9.15 16.08 -0.30
C ASN A 229 -8.92 16.33 1.18
N GLY A 230 -8.09 15.55 1.84
CA GLY A 230 -7.73 15.85 3.21
C GLY A 230 -6.52 15.08 3.69
N LEU A 231 -5.77 15.71 4.58
CA LEU A 231 -4.69 15.13 5.34
C LEU A 231 -4.78 15.70 6.75
N THR A 232 -5.23 14.90 7.71
CA THR A 232 -5.53 15.39 9.07
C THR A 232 -4.99 14.43 10.13
N ASN A 233 -4.76 14.92 11.35
CA ASN A 233 -4.42 14.07 12.49
C ASN A 233 -5.69 13.72 13.27
N LEU A 234 -5.94 12.43 13.47
CA LEU A 234 -6.91 11.91 14.42
C LEU A 234 -6.18 11.34 15.65
N ARG A 235 -6.91 11.09 16.75
CA ARG A 235 -6.34 10.43 17.94
C ARG A 235 -5.57 9.13 17.64
N PRO A 236 -6.04 8.20 16.79
CA PRO A 236 -5.31 6.98 16.48
C PRO A 236 -4.17 7.15 15.46
N GLY A 237 -4.03 8.31 14.81
CA GLY A 237 -3.04 8.56 13.77
C GLY A 237 -3.56 9.49 12.66
N LYS A 238 -2.78 9.67 11.60
CA LYS A 238 -3.12 10.53 10.46
C LYS A 238 -4.12 9.86 9.52
N LYS A 239 -5.07 10.63 9.05
CA LYS A 239 -6.08 10.26 8.05
C LYS A 239 -5.75 10.97 6.74
N ILE A 240 -5.81 10.26 5.64
CA ILE A 240 -5.88 10.83 4.30
C ILE A 240 -7.25 10.56 3.71
N LYS A 241 -7.79 11.55 3.02
CA LYS A 241 -9.04 11.48 2.25
C LYS A 241 -8.69 11.73 0.79
N LEU A 242 -9.05 10.80 -0.08
CA LEU A 242 -8.84 10.86 -1.51
C LEU A 242 -10.18 10.90 -2.23
N ASN A 243 -10.23 11.64 -3.33
CA ASN A 243 -11.42 11.74 -4.17
C ASN A 243 -11.04 11.56 -5.64
N TRP A 244 -11.91 10.87 -6.37
CA TRP A 244 -11.79 10.72 -7.82
C TRP A 244 -13.07 11.19 -8.49
N ILE A 245 -12.91 11.95 -9.57
CA ILE A 245 -13.96 12.29 -10.52
C ILE A 245 -13.76 11.40 -11.74
N VAL A 246 -14.78 10.64 -12.10
CA VAL A 246 -14.80 9.78 -13.29
C VAL A 246 -15.65 10.45 -14.35
N GLU A 247 -15.08 10.62 -15.53
CA GLU A 247 -15.71 11.25 -16.67
C GLU A 247 -15.75 10.28 -17.86
N ARG A 248 -16.84 10.33 -18.62
CA ARG A 248 -17.00 9.64 -19.90
C ARG A 248 -17.50 10.66 -20.90
N ASP A 249 -16.86 10.75 -22.06
CA ASP A 249 -17.15 11.79 -23.07
C ASP A 249 -17.10 13.23 -22.52
N GLY A 250 -16.17 13.49 -21.59
CA GLY A 250 -16.03 14.79 -20.92
C GLY A 250 -17.16 15.16 -19.95
N LYS A 251 -18.04 14.21 -19.61
CA LYS A 251 -19.10 14.39 -18.61
C LYS A 251 -18.82 13.54 -17.39
N LYS A 252 -18.95 14.15 -16.20
CA LYS A 252 -18.91 13.44 -14.93
C LYS A 252 -20.00 12.36 -14.89
N VAL A 253 -19.61 11.12 -14.59
CA VAL A 253 -20.50 9.96 -14.49
C VAL A 253 -20.45 9.28 -13.13
N ALA A 254 -19.35 9.47 -12.39
CA ALA A 254 -19.23 8.97 -11.03
C ALA A 254 -18.25 9.80 -10.19
N THR A 255 -18.41 9.71 -8.88
CA THR A 255 -17.38 10.08 -7.91
C THR A 255 -17.00 8.89 -7.06
N ILE A 256 -15.72 8.82 -6.70
CA ILE A 256 -15.23 7.91 -5.67
C ILE A 256 -14.66 8.73 -4.54
N GLU A 257 -14.92 8.30 -3.31
CA GLU A 257 -14.28 8.80 -2.11
C GLU A 257 -13.70 7.64 -1.30
N SER A 258 -12.44 7.74 -0.91
CA SER A 258 -11.81 6.76 -0.03
C SER A 258 -11.05 7.45 1.09
N ALA A 259 -11.02 6.83 2.26
CA ALA A 259 -10.19 7.31 3.36
C ALA A 259 -9.30 6.22 3.94
N PHE A 260 -8.09 6.61 4.30
CA PHE A 260 -7.09 5.72 4.90
C PHE A 260 -6.59 6.32 6.21
N LEU A 261 -6.46 5.48 7.23
CA LEU A 261 -5.87 5.82 8.52
C LEU A 261 -4.51 5.15 8.64
N VAL A 262 -3.46 5.91 8.94
CA VAL A 262 -2.16 5.35 9.32
C VAL A 262 -2.01 5.44 10.82
N ARG A 263 -2.10 4.28 11.47
CA ARG A 263 -2.08 4.20 12.93
C ARG A 263 -0.73 4.63 13.49
N SER A 264 -0.76 5.39 14.59
CA SER A 264 0.41 5.83 15.34
C SER A 264 1.44 6.65 14.53
N HIS A 265 1.04 7.17 13.38
CA HIS A 265 1.82 8.11 12.59
C HIS A 265 1.04 9.41 12.50
N TYR A 266 1.73 10.53 12.54
CA TYR A 266 1.12 11.86 12.53
C TYR A 266 1.87 12.73 11.53
N ILE A 267 1.17 13.73 11.02
CA ILE A 267 1.77 14.79 10.21
C ILE A 267 2.03 16.02 11.07
N ASP A 268 2.92 16.90 10.60
CA ASP A 268 2.98 18.26 11.12
C ASP A 268 1.61 18.93 10.96
N ILE A 269 1.15 19.62 12.00
CA ILE A 269 -0.15 20.31 11.98
C ILE A 269 -0.19 21.41 10.90
N GLY A 270 0.95 22.01 10.56
CA GLY A 270 1.04 23.00 9.47
C GLY A 270 0.79 22.40 8.08
N ASN A 271 0.91 21.07 7.94
CA ASN A 271 0.60 20.35 6.71
C ASN A 271 -0.84 19.80 6.70
N ALA A 272 -1.61 20.00 7.77
CA ALA A 272 -2.95 19.45 7.88
C ALA A 272 -3.95 20.32 7.11
N PHE A 273 -4.82 19.69 6.33
CA PHE A 273 -5.87 20.38 5.58
C PHE A 273 -7.05 19.44 5.33
N GLU A 274 -8.21 20.03 5.05
CA GLU A 274 -9.37 19.32 4.53
C GLU A 274 -10.14 20.24 3.58
N ARG A 275 -10.50 19.70 2.41
CA ARG A 275 -11.25 20.37 1.35
C ARG A 275 -12.64 19.77 1.33
N TYR A 276 -13.63 20.63 1.49
CA TYR A 276 -15.03 20.26 1.38
C TYR A 276 -15.54 20.67 -0.01
N PRO A 277 -16.24 19.80 -0.74
CA PRO A 277 -16.95 20.23 -1.94
C PRO A 277 -17.95 21.31 -1.55
N GLN A 278 -18.10 22.33 -2.40
CA GLN A 278 -19.10 23.39 -2.17
C GLN A 278 -20.49 22.76 -2.09
N GLN A 279 -21.22 23.03 -1.01
CA GLN A 279 -22.63 22.68 -0.90
C GLN A 279 -23.47 23.78 -1.55
N LEU A 280 -24.42 23.39 -2.40
CA LEU A 280 -25.38 24.32 -2.96
C LEU A 280 -26.39 24.68 -1.87
N ILE A 281 -26.33 25.92 -1.39
CA ILE A 281 -27.24 26.43 -0.36
C ILE A 281 -28.32 27.25 -1.06
N THR A 282 -29.55 26.71 -1.14
CA THR A 282 -30.71 27.46 -1.60
C THR A 282 -31.32 28.21 -0.43
N ILE A 283 -31.30 29.55 -0.48
CA ILE A 283 -31.96 30.41 0.50
C ILE A 283 -33.26 30.91 -0.12
N MET A 284 -34.40 30.49 0.43
CA MET A 284 -35.70 31.07 0.09
C MET A 284 -35.88 32.37 0.87
N LEU A 285 -35.93 33.50 0.17
CA LEU A 285 -36.25 34.79 0.76
C LEU A 285 -37.78 34.94 0.90
N PRO A 286 -38.27 35.59 1.97
CA PRO A 286 -39.70 35.83 2.20
C PRO A 286 -40.34 36.75 1.16
#